data_AF-A0A550H0E4-F1
#
_entry.id   AF-A0A550H0E4-F1
#
_cell.length_a   1.000
_cell.length_b   1.000
_cell.length_c   1.000
_cell.angle_alpha   90.00
_cell.angle_beta   90.00
_cell.angle_gamma   90.00
#
_symmetry.space_group_name_H-M   'P 1'
#
loop_
_entity.id
_entity.type
_entity.pdbx_description
1 polymer ?
#
loop_
_entity_poly.entity_id
_entity_poly.type
_entity_poly.pdbx_seq_one_letter_code
_entity_poly.pdbx_strand_id
1 'polypeptide(L)'
;MIIEIPLTHKGISAIIEIMENLYEFVTDGQLNIDAQTWKALNNKYQKDILIKALSNTIETLPFPYQEITVQDAREDFESLQALVTSELVSRGSWYSRYEYESELKNWYIVQSNIGRKASDFFFNKIRMEVDSLNSPSAMRSWTIEKFRIGFLKALWSLKMTEVNSKTLLTAIAMRKYIPSQFSPAVAKSIYSIFPSEKILDFSSGWGDRLVASGNSEYWGVDPNTKLHPLYKEMIKFHSLENKEMLCLPFEDASEFIPDNHFDLVFTSPPYFRVEKYSKEETQSYMRYRKIDEWVEKFLLKSISICKDKVKSGGVIAVNISDFYALHTVNKVCDPMVRHAVSIGLKYDGAIGMQMKKRPNSNASSDGVFAEPIWIFKKA
;
A
#
# COMPACT_ATOMS: atom_id res chain seq x y z
N MET A 1 -27.67 15.54 11.59
CA MET A 1 -29.05 15.72 11.10
C MET A 1 -28.96 15.85 9.58
N ILE A 2 -29.11 14.73 8.85
CA ILE A 2 -29.19 14.75 7.39
C ILE A 2 -30.62 15.19 7.09
N ILE A 3 -30.78 16.41 6.60
CA ILE A 3 -32.05 16.83 6.04
C ILE A 3 -32.17 16.06 4.73
N GLU A 4 -32.90 14.95 4.74
CA GLU A 4 -33.45 14.38 3.52
C GLU A 4 -34.42 15.44 2.97
N ILE A 5 -33.94 16.25 2.03
CA ILE A 5 -34.83 17.07 1.22
C ILE A 5 -35.60 16.07 0.35
N PRO A 6 -36.94 15.97 0.47
CA PRO A 6 -37.70 15.07 -0.37
C PRO A 6 -37.48 15.46 -1.82
N LEU A 7 -36.91 14.56 -2.62
CA LEU A 7 -36.83 14.76 -4.06
C LEU A 7 -38.26 14.90 -4.57
N THR A 8 -38.55 16.02 -5.24
CA THR A 8 -39.86 16.22 -5.87
C THR A 8 -40.13 15.09 -6.88
N HIS A 9 -41.39 14.75 -7.14
CA HIS A 9 -41.76 13.74 -8.16
C HIS A 9 -41.06 13.99 -9.51
N LYS A 10 -40.87 15.26 -9.89
CA LYS A 10 -40.10 15.65 -11.09
C LYS A 10 -38.63 15.29 -11.00
N GLY A 11 -38.01 15.44 -9.82
CA GLY A 11 -36.62 15.04 -9.57
C GLY A 11 -36.43 13.53 -9.66
N ILE A 12 -37.38 12.74 -9.14
CA ILE A 12 -37.33 11.27 -9.24
C ILE A 12 -37.45 10.83 -10.70
N SER A 13 -38.40 11.39 -11.45
CA SER A 13 -38.57 11.07 -12.88
C SER A 13 -37.34 11.42 -13.71
N ALA A 14 -36.69 12.56 -13.43
CA ALA A 14 -35.46 12.94 -14.13
C ALA A 14 -34.29 12.00 -13.81
N ILE A 15 -34.17 11.53 -12.56
CA ILE A 15 -33.14 10.55 -12.19
C ILE A 15 -33.32 9.25 -12.97
N ILE A 16 -34.56 8.76 -13.10
CA ILE A 16 -34.86 7.52 -13.83
C ILE A 16 -34.50 7.67 -15.31
N GLU A 17 -34.95 8.75 -15.97
CA GLU A 17 -34.64 9.03 -17.38
C GLU A 17 -33.11 9.09 -17.62
N ILE A 18 -32.37 9.80 -16.76
CA ILE A 18 -30.91 9.87 -16.87
C ILE A 18 -30.29 8.49 -16.68
N MET A 19 -30.76 7.74 -15.70
CA MET A 19 -30.22 6.41 -15.39
C MET A 19 -30.41 5.45 -16.57
N GLU A 20 -31.58 5.46 -17.21
CA GLU A 20 -31.85 4.69 -18.44
C GLU A 20 -30.86 5.05 -19.56
N ASN A 21 -30.66 6.35 -19.82
CA ASN A 21 -29.66 6.80 -20.79
C ASN A 21 -28.22 6.40 -20.39
N LEU A 22 -27.91 6.39 -19.09
CA LEU A 22 -26.57 6.02 -18.61
C LEU A 22 -26.25 4.55 -18.86
N TYR A 23 -27.26 3.66 -18.87
CA TYR A 23 -27.05 2.25 -19.19
C TYR A 23 -26.62 2.00 -20.63
N GLU A 24 -26.92 2.92 -21.57
CA GLU A 24 -26.41 2.84 -22.95
C GLU A 24 -24.89 3.00 -23.03
N PHE A 25 -24.28 3.62 -22.02
CA PHE A 25 -22.83 3.80 -21.90
C PHE A 25 -22.16 2.70 -21.07
N VAL A 26 -22.90 1.66 -20.68
CA VAL A 26 -22.35 0.51 -19.97
C VAL A 26 -21.97 -0.57 -20.98
N THR A 27 -20.67 -0.86 -21.07
CA THR A 27 -20.11 -1.91 -21.92
C THR A 27 -19.24 -2.83 -21.06
N ASP A 28 -19.46 -4.15 -21.14
CA ASP A 28 -18.71 -5.16 -20.37
C ASP A 28 -18.66 -4.88 -18.86
N GLY A 29 -19.78 -4.38 -18.31
CA GLY A 29 -19.89 -4.05 -16.88
C GLY A 29 -19.15 -2.78 -16.46
N GLN A 30 -18.63 -1.99 -17.42
CA GLN A 30 -17.94 -0.74 -17.17
C GLN A 30 -18.73 0.44 -17.75
N LEU A 31 -18.88 1.51 -16.96
CA LEU A 31 -19.49 2.76 -17.42
C LEU A 31 -18.46 3.60 -18.18
N ASN A 32 -18.74 3.96 -19.43
CA ASN A 32 -17.84 4.70 -20.32
C ASN A 32 -18.56 5.88 -21.00
N ILE A 33 -18.46 7.05 -20.39
CA ILE A 33 -19.00 8.32 -20.91
C ILE A 33 -17.85 9.15 -21.46
N ASP A 34 -17.84 9.34 -22.78
CA ASP A 34 -16.84 10.18 -23.46
C ASP A 34 -16.96 11.67 -23.10
N ALA A 35 -16.00 12.47 -23.56
CA ALA A 35 -15.94 13.88 -23.22
C ALA A 35 -17.08 14.74 -23.80
N GLN A 36 -17.56 14.42 -25.00
CA GLN A 36 -18.67 15.14 -25.63
C GLN A 36 -19.97 14.86 -24.90
N THR A 37 -20.25 13.59 -24.63
CA THR A 37 -21.41 13.10 -23.89
C THR A 37 -21.41 13.63 -22.47
N TRP A 38 -20.27 13.58 -21.77
CA TRP A 38 -20.15 14.11 -20.41
C TRP A 38 -20.43 15.61 -20.34
N LYS A 39 -19.92 16.39 -21.31
CA LYS A 39 -20.23 17.82 -21.44
C LYS A 39 -21.72 18.06 -21.70
N ALA A 40 -22.35 17.28 -22.57
CA ALA A 40 -23.77 17.39 -22.86
C ALA A 40 -24.63 17.10 -21.62
N LEU A 41 -24.32 16.04 -20.87
CA LEU A 41 -24.99 15.71 -19.61
C LEU A 41 -24.89 16.85 -18.59
N ASN A 42 -23.69 17.43 -18.41
CA ASN A 42 -23.47 18.55 -17.49
C ASN A 42 -24.19 19.84 -17.88
N ASN A 43 -24.42 20.07 -19.18
CA ASN A 43 -25.19 21.21 -19.66
C ASN A 43 -26.70 21.00 -19.48
N LYS A 44 -27.18 19.75 -19.60
CA LYS A 44 -28.61 19.41 -19.56
C LYS A 44 -29.14 19.24 -18.13
N TYR A 45 -28.34 18.68 -17.22
CA TYR A 45 -28.81 18.24 -15.91
C TYR A 45 -28.06 18.89 -14.75
N GLN A 46 -28.76 19.08 -13.63
CA GLN A 46 -28.15 19.57 -12.40
C GLN A 46 -27.15 18.54 -11.84
N LYS A 47 -26.04 19.04 -11.29
CA LYS A 47 -24.95 18.23 -10.72
C LYS A 47 -25.44 17.18 -9.72
N ASP A 48 -26.30 17.54 -8.77
CA ASP A 48 -26.74 16.61 -7.73
C ASP A 48 -27.65 15.50 -8.28
N ILE A 49 -28.42 15.80 -9.33
CA ILE A 49 -29.22 14.81 -10.07
C ILE A 49 -28.29 13.83 -10.80
N LEU A 50 -27.27 14.33 -11.51
CA LEU A 50 -26.26 13.49 -12.18
C LEU A 50 -25.51 12.60 -11.19
N ILE A 51 -25.12 13.12 -10.03
CA ILE A 51 -24.45 12.33 -8.99
C ILE A 51 -25.34 11.17 -8.51
N LYS A 52 -26.63 11.42 -8.29
CA LYS A 52 -27.57 10.38 -7.86
C LYS A 52 -27.81 9.35 -8.97
N ALA A 53 -28.00 9.79 -10.22
CA ALA A 53 -28.15 8.88 -11.36
C ALA A 53 -26.90 8.00 -11.55
N LEU A 54 -25.69 8.59 -11.54
CA LEU A 54 -24.43 7.84 -11.60
C LEU A 54 -24.30 6.85 -10.43
N SER A 55 -24.66 7.25 -9.21
CA SER A 55 -24.63 6.37 -8.03
C SER A 55 -25.54 5.15 -8.20
N ASN A 56 -26.74 5.35 -8.76
CA ASN A 56 -27.68 4.27 -9.01
C ASN A 56 -27.22 3.36 -10.15
N THR A 57 -26.68 3.90 -11.25
CA THR A 57 -26.09 3.09 -12.33
C THR A 57 -24.92 2.26 -11.81
N ILE A 58 -24.02 2.86 -11.01
CA ILE A 58 -22.84 2.18 -10.45
C ILE A 58 -23.23 1.04 -9.50
N GLU A 59 -24.38 1.13 -8.81
CA GLU A 59 -24.83 0.12 -7.85
C GLU A 59 -24.97 -1.28 -8.48
N THR A 60 -25.31 -1.33 -9.77
CA THR A 60 -25.48 -2.60 -10.49
C THR A 60 -24.19 -3.08 -11.17
N LEU A 61 -23.11 -2.30 -11.10
CA LEU A 61 -21.85 -2.61 -11.79
C LEU A 61 -20.83 -3.26 -10.86
N PRO A 62 -20.00 -4.20 -11.37
CA PRO A 62 -18.86 -4.71 -10.62
C PRO A 62 -17.89 -3.56 -10.28
N PHE A 63 -17.12 -3.74 -9.21
CA PHE A 63 -16.03 -2.81 -8.90
C PHE A 63 -15.04 -2.77 -10.08
N PRO A 64 -14.61 -1.59 -10.54
CA PRO A 64 -13.74 -1.46 -11.69
C PRO A 64 -12.30 -1.74 -11.25
N TYR A 65 -11.96 -3.01 -11.04
CA TYR A 65 -10.59 -3.40 -10.73
C TYR A 65 -9.66 -2.96 -11.86
N GLN A 66 -8.42 -2.65 -11.52
CA GLN A 66 -7.40 -2.48 -12.55
C GLN A 66 -7.16 -3.84 -13.20
N GLU A 67 -7.43 -3.94 -14.50
CA GLU A 67 -7.13 -5.16 -15.25
C GLU A 67 -5.61 -5.28 -15.43
N ILE A 68 -5.08 -6.42 -15.02
CA ILE A 68 -3.70 -6.84 -15.23
C ILE A 68 -3.81 -8.19 -15.91
N THR A 69 -3.33 -8.30 -17.15
CA THR A 69 -3.35 -9.56 -17.88
C THR A 69 -2.23 -10.49 -17.39
N VAL A 70 -2.31 -11.77 -17.74
CA VAL A 70 -1.21 -12.73 -17.54
C VAL A 70 0.08 -12.24 -18.22
N GLN A 71 -0.05 -11.65 -19.42
CA GLN A 71 1.10 -11.12 -20.16
C GLN A 71 1.71 -9.93 -19.43
N ASP A 72 0.89 -8.98 -18.97
CA ASP A 72 1.34 -7.84 -18.17
C ASP A 72 2.14 -8.27 -16.94
N ALA A 73 1.65 -9.28 -16.21
CA ALA A 73 2.30 -9.77 -15.00
C ALA A 73 3.66 -10.44 -15.30
N ARG A 74 3.75 -11.20 -16.39
CA ARG A 74 4.99 -11.87 -16.83
C ARG A 74 6.05 -10.89 -17.29
N GLU A 75 5.69 -9.99 -18.21
CA GLU A 75 6.62 -8.99 -18.76
C GLU A 75 7.14 -8.05 -17.66
N ASP A 76 6.28 -7.67 -16.71
CA ASP A 76 6.69 -6.80 -15.60
C ASP A 76 7.56 -7.55 -14.59
N PHE A 77 7.37 -8.87 -14.40
CA PHE A 77 8.27 -9.70 -13.61
C PHE A 77 9.64 -9.85 -14.29
N GLU A 78 9.68 -10.15 -15.59
CA GLU A 78 10.93 -10.22 -16.37
C GLU A 78 11.68 -8.89 -16.33
N SER A 79 10.95 -7.78 -16.48
CA SER A 79 11.50 -6.42 -16.34
C SER A 79 12.06 -6.18 -14.94
N LEU A 80 11.38 -6.67 -13.89
CA LEU A 80 11.88 -6.62 -12.53
C LEU A 80 13.17 -7.44 -12.38
N GLN A 81 13.24 -8.66 -12.93
CA GLN A 81 14.45 -9.50 -12.86
C GLN A 81 15.62 -8.91 -13.65
N ALA A 82 15.36 -8.22 -14.78
CA ALA A 82 16.38 -7.54 -15.58
C ALA A 82 16.77 -6.15 -15.07
N LEU A 83 16.01 -5.59 -14.12
CA LEU A 83 16.22 -4.22 -13.62
C LEU A 83 17.65 -3.99 -13.11
N VAL A 84 18.30 -2.97 -13.67
CA VAL A 84 19.59 -2.42 -13.22
C VAL A 84 19.33 -1.48 -12.04
N THR A 85 19.48 -1.99 -10.82
CA THR A 85 19.06 -1.30 -9.59
C THR A 85 19.90 -0.08 -9.23
N SER A 86 21.15 0.00 -9.71
CA SER A 86 22.03 1.16 -9.47
C SER A 86 21.46 2.46 -10.05
N GLU A 87 20.63 2.39 -11.10
CA GLU A 87 19.95 3.55 -11.68
C GLU A 87 18.89 4.16 -10.76
N LEU A 88 18.38 3.38 -9.80
CA LEU A 88 17.41 3.86 -8.81
C LEU A 88 18.09 4.45 -7.57
N VAL A 89 19.39 4.23 -7.38
CA VAL A 89 20.12 4.76 -6.22
C VAL A 89 20.64 6.16 -6.53
N SER A 90 20.20 7.15 -5.78
CA SER A 90 20.56 8.55 -5.97
C SER A 90 21.30 9.11 -4.76
N ARG A 91 22.42 9.79 -4.98
CA ARG A 91 23.11 10.61 -3.98
C ARG A 91 22.42 11.98 -3.89
N GLY A 92 22.22 12.47 -2.68
CA GLY A 92 21.63 13.80 -2.46
C GLY A 92 20.83 13.90 -1.17
N SER A 93 20.51 15.13 -0.79
CA SER A 93 19.68 15.42 0.37
C SER A 93 18.23 14.99 0.12
N TRP A 94 17.66 14.35 1.13
CA TRP A 94 16.24 14.04 1.20
C TRP A 94 15.72 14.42 2.57
N TYR A 95 14.42 14.59 2.67
CA TYR A 95 13.75 14.93 3.92
C TYR A 95 12.58 14.00 4.17
N SER A 96 12.37 13.71 5.45
CA SER A 96 11.25 12.95 5.96
C SER A 96 10.12 13.89 6.36
N ARG A 97 8.89 13.36 6.51
CA ARG A 97 7.75 14.13 7.05
C ARG A 97 7.98 14.58 8.49
N TYR A 98 8.76 13.81 9.25
CA TYR A 98 9.06 14.03 10.66
C TYR A 98 10.58 14.18 10.84
N GLU A 99 10.97 14.84 11.93
CA GLU A 99 12.36 14.99 12.33
C GLU A 99 12.77 13.84 13.25
N TYR A 100 14.02 13.40 13.13
CA TYR A 100 14.57 12.28 13.88
C TYR A 100 15.89 12.70 14.53
N GLU A 101 16.16 12.17 15.72
CA GLU A 101 17.44 12.37 16.42
C GLU A 101 18.59 11.65 15.71
N SER A 102 18.25 10.53 15.06
CA SER A 102 19.19 9.60 14.46
C SER A 102 19.66 10.03 13.06
N GLU A 103 20.93 9.74 12.72
CA GLU A 103 21.57 10.15 11.45
C GLU A 103 20.85 9.62 10.20
N LEU A 104 20.46 10.53 9.30
CA LEU A 104 19.99 10.20 7.96
C LEU A 104 21.15 10.25 6.96
N LYS A 105 21.28 9.21 6.13
CA LYS A 105 22.28 9.15 5.06
C LYS A 105 21.89 10.05 3.90
N ASN A 106 22.86 10.71 3.26
CA ASN A 106 22.64 11.58 2.10
C ASN A 106 22.48 10.82 0.77
N TRP A 107 21.61 9.81 0.76
CA TRP A 107 21.21 9.09 -0.44
C TRP A 107 19.86 8.40 -0.25
N TYR A 108 19.18 8.15 -1.36
CA TYR A 108 17.84 7.60 -1.39
C TYR A 108 17.64 6.70 -2.62
N ILE A 109 16.59 5.88 -2.59
CA ILE A 109 16.15 5.04 -3.70
C ILE A 109 14.92 5.67 -4.34
N VAL A 110 14.99 5.89 -5.64
CA VAL A 110 13.92 6.41 -6.50
C VAL A 110 12.86 5.33 -6.69
N GLN A 111 11.58 5.70 -6.62
CA GLN A 111 10.51 4.75 -6.88
C GLN A 111 10.39 4.41 -8.37
N SER A 112 10.11 3.15 -8.66
CA SER A 112 9.74 2.68 -9.99
C SER A 112 8.41 1.92 -9.95
N ASN A 113 7.73 1.93 -11.09
CA ASN A 113 6.55 1.10 -11.33
C ASN A 113 6.91 -0.32 -11.77
N ILE A 114 8.17 -0.58 -12.12
CA ILE A 114 8.65 -1.90 -12.54
C ILE A 114 8.41 -2.91 -11.41
N GLY A 115 7.82 -4.05 -11.77
CA GLY A 115 7.49 -5.16 -10.88
C GLY A 115 6.15 -5.03 -10.16
N ARG A 116 5.46 -3.88 -10.20
CA ARG A 116 4.18 -3.69 -9.49
C ARG A 116 3.09 -4.63 -9.99
N LYS A 117 2.99 -4.84 -11.30
CA LYS A 117 2.01 -5.76 -11.88
C LYS A 117 2.34 -7.20 -11.55
N ALA A 118 3.63 -7.54 -11.38
CA ALA A 118 4.07 -8.89 -11.04
C ALA A 118 3.48 -9.42 -9.73
N SER A 119 3.31 -8.57 -8.71
CA SER A 119 2.59 -8.92 -7.47
C SER A 119 1.12 -8.52 -7.50
N ASP A 120 0.77 -7.30 -7.96
CA ASP A 120 -0.61 -6.79 -7.88
C ASP A 120 -1.59 -7.62 -8.71
N PHE A 121 -1.15 -8.36 -9.73
CA PHE A 121 -1.97 -9.36 -10.45
C PHE A 121 -2.71 -10.31 -9.50
N PHE A 122 -2.08 -10.70 -8.38
CA PHE A 122 -2.68 -11.60 -7.38
C PHE A 122 -3.40 -10.84 -6.27
N PHE A 123 -2.86 -9.70 -5.85
CA PHE A 123 -3.27 -9.04 -4.61
C PHE A 123 -4.16 -7.80 -4.78
N ASN A 124 -4.36 -7.31 -6.01
CA ASN A 124 -5.14 -6.09 -6.27
C ASN A 124 -6.53 -6.16 -5.63
N LYS A 125 -7.21 -7.30 -5.79
CA LYS A 125 -8.58 -7.49 -5.28
C LYS A 125 -8.66 -7.32 -3.77
N ILE A 126 -7.86 -8.08 -3.02
CA ILE A 126 -7.86 -8.01 -1.56
C ILE A 126 -7.37 -6.65 -1.05
N ARG A 127 -6.45 -6.00 -1.77
CA ARG A 127 -5.98 -4.64 -1.46
C ARG A 127 -7.11 -3.62 -1.54
N MET A 128 -8.01 -3.73 -2.53
CA MET A 128 -9.18 -2.83 -2.65
C MET A 128 -10.20 -3.01 -1.52
N GLU A 129 -10.13 -4.10 -0.75
CA GLU A 129 -11.02 -4.38 0.38
C GLU A 129 -10.53 -3.76 1.71
N VAL A 130 -9.27 -3.30 1.78
CA VAL A 130 -8.66 -2.80 3.02
C VAL A 130 -9.21 -1.42 3.42
N ASP A 131 -9.74 -1.35 4.63
CA ASP A 131 -10.17 -0.11 5.27
C ASP A 131 -8.97 0.64 5.87
N SER A 132 -9.07 1.96 5.97
CA SER A 132 -8.18 2.76 6.84
C SER A 132 -8.85 3.09 8.16
N LEU A 133 -8.10 3.70 9.08
CA LEU A 133 -8.64 4.23 10.33
C LEU A 133 -9.84 5.17 10.10
N ASN A 134 -9.71 6.07 9.12
CA ASN A 134 -10.57 7.23 8.93
C ASN A 134 -11.43 7.18 7.66
N SER A 135 -11.23 6.20 6.79
CA SER A 135 -11.93 6.10 5.51
C SER A 135 -12.24 4.65 5.16
N PRO A 136 -13.43 4.38 4.59
CA PRO A 136 -13.75 3.07 4.03
C PRO A 136 -12.79 2.69 2.89
N SER A 137 -12.68 1.39 2.66
CA SER A 137 -11.98 0.81 1.52
C SER A 137 -12.56 1.26 0.18
N ALA A 138 -11.81 1.04 -0.90
CA ALA A 138 -12.29 1.31 -2.26
C ALA A 138 -13.56 0.51 -2.56
N MET A 139 -13.56 -0.78 -2.21
CA MET A 139 -14.71 -1.67 -2.38
C MET A 139 -15.95 -1.17 -1.62
N ARG A 140 -15.80 -0.80 -0.34
CA ARG A 140 -16.92 -0.23 0.42
C ARG A 140 -17.37 1.12 -0.11
N SER A 141 -16.45 1.91 -0.65
CA SER A 141 -16.76 3.19 -1.27
C SER A 141 -17.60 3.04 -2.53
N TRP A 142 -17.42 1.94 -3.27
CA TRP A 142 -18.21 1.57 -4.43
C TRP A 142 -19.58 0.97 -4.06
N THR A 143 -19.64 0.11 -3.05
CA THR A 143 -20.87 -0.63 -2.73
C THR A 143 -21.87 0.13 -1.87
N ILE A 144 -21.43 1.12 -1.08
CA ILE A 144 -22.31 1.88 -0.18
C ILE A 144 -22.62 3.24 -0.78
N GLU A 145 -23.90 3.51 -1.05
CA GLU A 145 -24.37 4.75 -1.69
C GLU A 145 -23.79 6.03 -1.04
N LYS A 146 -23.86 6.15 0.28
CA LYS A 146 -23.34 7.32 1.00
C LYS A 146 -21.89 7.63 0.62
N PHE A 147 -21.08 6.59 0.37
CA PHE A 147 -19.70 6.75 -0.04
C PHE A 147 -19.55 6.97 -1.55
N ARG A 148 -20.39 6.34 -2.39
CA ARG A 148 -20.50 6.63 -3.83
C ARG A 148 -20.72 8.10 -4.10
N ILE A 149 -21.78 8.67 -3.52
CA ILE A 149 -22.11 10.09 -3.61
C ILE A 149 -20.92 10.97 -3.20
N GLY A 150 -20.19 10.54 -2.16
CA GLY A 150 -19.01 11.25 -1.67
C GLY A 150 -17.86 11.31 -2.67
N PHE A 151 -17.49 10.19 -3.30
CA PHE A 151 -16.38 10.17 -4.25
C PHE A 151 -16.79 10.71 -5.62
N LEU A 152 -18.04 10.53 -6.07
CA LEU A 152 -18.52 11.04 -7.37
C LEU A 152 -18.45 12.57 -7.46
N LYS A 153 -18.58 13.28 -6.32
CA LYS A 153 -18.32 14.74 -6.26
C LYS A 153 -16.92 15.13 -6.75
N ALA A 154 -15.96 14.20 -6.73
CA ALA A 154 -14.61 14.42 -7.23
C ALA A 154 -14.58 14.75 -8.73
N LEU A 155 -15.48 14.16 -9.53
CA LEU A 155 -15.54 14.35 -10.98
C LEU A 155 -15.59 15.85 -11.34
N TRP A 156 -16.41 16.61 -10.61
CA TRP A 156 -16.49 18.06 -10.78
C TRP A 156 -15.34 18.83 -10.13
N SER A 157 -14.96 18.49 -8.89
CA SER A 157 -13.91 19.25 -8.20
C SER A 157 -12.53 19.11 -8.83
N LEU A 158 -12.29 17.97 -9.51
CA LEU A 158 -11.07 17.69 -10.26
C LEU A 158 -11.22 18.03 -11.75
N LYS A 159 -12.37 18.56 -12.17
CA LYS A 159 -12.68 18.92 -13.56
C LYS A 159 -12.42 17.77 -14.54
N MET A 160 -12.83 16.56 -14.18
CA MET A 160 -12.75 15.39 -15.06
C MET A 160 -13.58 15.64 -16.31
N THR A 161 -13.00 15.36 -17.46
CA THR A 161 -13.62 15.60 -18.78
C THR A 161 -14.40 14.40 -19.29
N GLU A 162 -14.26 13.24 -18.67
CA GLU A 162 -14.90 11.97 -19.05
C GLU A 162 -15.20 11.14 -17.80
N VAL A 163 -16.02 10.10 -17.94
CA VAL A 163 -16.32 9.14 -16.87
C VAL A 163 -16.04 7.73 -17.38
N ASN A 164 -15.10 7.04 -16.75
CA ASN A 164 -14.68 5.67 -17.05
C ASN A 164 -14.05 5.03 -15.80
N SER A 165 -13.73 3.74 -15.88
CA SER A 165 -13.10 2.98 -14.79
C SER A 165 -11.88 3.72 -14.18
N LYS A 166 -11.02 4.30 -15.02
CA LYS A 166 -9.82 5.04 -14.60
C LYS A 166 -10.15 6.32 -13.83
N THR A 167 -11.08 7.14 -14.33
CA THR A 167 -11.47 8.39 -13.67
C THR A 167 -12.26 8.13 -12.38
N LEU A 168 -13.09 7.08 -12.34
CA LEU A 168 -13.80 6.64 -11.13
C LEU A 168 -12.83 6.13 -10.05
N LEU A 169 -11.85 5.28 -10.41
CA LEU A 169 -10.79 4.87 -9.49
C LEU A 169 -9.97 6.06 -8.98
N THR A 170 -9.66 7.02 -9.85
CA THR A 170 -8.98 8.27 -9.46
C THR A 170 -9.84 9.08 -8.48
N ALA A 171 -11.15 9.17 -8.71
CA ALA A 171 -12.09 9.85 -7.82
C ALA A 171 -12.14 9.19 -6.43
N ILE A 172 -12.13 7.86 -6.37
CA ILE A 172 -12.02 7.10 -5.11
C ILE A 172 -10.69 7.40 -4.43
N ALA A 173 -9.56 7.25 -5.14
CA ALA A 173 -8.22 7.50 -4.59
C ALA A 173 -8.05 8.91 -3.98
N MET A 174 -8.68 9.92 -4.59
CA MET A 174 -8.58 11.31 -4.16
C MET A 174 -9.51 11.68 -3.00
N ARG A 175 -10.61 10.94 -2.80
CA ARG A 175 -11.64 11.27 -1.78
C ARG A 175 -11.77 10.24 -0.66
N LYS A 176 -11.22 9.05 -0.85
CA LYS A 176 -11.34 7.89 0.03
C LYS A 176 -9.95 7.31 0.28
N TYR A 177 -9.87 6.01 0.52
CA TYR A 177 -8.62 5.32 0.79
C TYR A 177 -8.40 4.22 -0.25
N ILE A 178 -7.24 4.28 -0.90
CA ILE A 178 -6.67 3.15 -1.63
C ILE A 178 -5.29 2.92 -1.03
N PRO A 179 -5.06 1.76 -0.39
CA PRO A 179 -3.74 1.44 0.15
C PRO A 179 -2.67 1.48 -0.94
N SER A 180 -1.52 2.06 -0.62
CA SER A 180 -0.37 2.09 -1.51
C SER A 180 0.34 0.75 -1.54
N GLN A 181 0.64 0.25 -2.72
CA GLN A 181 1.51 -0.90 -2.93
C GLN A 181 2.98 -0.53 -2.67
N PHE A 182 3.75 -1.43 -2.05
CA PHE A 182 5.20 -1.24 -1.89
C PHE A 182 5.88 -1.44 -3.26
N SER A 183 6.97 -0.72 -3.56
CA SER A 183 7.64 -0.83 -4.87
C SER A 183 8.58 -2.06 -4.92
N PRO A 184 8.32 -3.08 -5.76
CA PRO A 184 9.22 -4.24 -5.88
C PRO A 184 10.61 -3.84 -6.38
N ALA A 185 10.70 -2.83 -7.25
CA ALA A 185 11.97 -2.26 -7.70
C ALA A 185 12.82 -1.67 -6.55
N VAL A 186 12.18 -1.03 -5.56
CA VAL A 186 12.88 -0.56 -4.36
C VAL A 186 13.38 -1.75 -3.54
N ALA A 187 12.56 -2.79 -3.35
CA ALA A 187 12.99 -4.00 -2.64
C ALA A 187 14.19 -4.67 -3.32
N LYS A 188 14.15 -4.83 -4.65
CA LYS A 188 15.28 -5.38 -5.41
C LYS A 188 16.54 -4.53 -5.27
N SER A 189 16.38 -3.21 -5.20
CA SER A 189 17.51 -2.29 -4.97
C SER A 189 18.13 -2.51 -3.59
N ILE A 190 17.33 -2.70 -2.54
CA ILE A 190 17.82 -3.07 -1.20
C ILE A 190 18.57 -4.41 -1.24
N TYR A 191 18.03 -5.41 -1.93
CA TYR A 191 18.69 -6.72 -2.11
C TYR A 191 19.99 -6.63 -2.91
N SER A 192 20.14 -5.63 -3.77
CA SER A 192 21.39 -5.39 -4.50
C SER A 192 22.44 -4.64 -3.66
N ILE A 193 22.00 -3.88 -2.65
CA ILE A 193 22.88 -3.04 -1.82
C ILE A 193 23.45 -3.83 -0.63
N PHE A 194 22.65 -4.74 -0.06
CA PHE A 194 23.03 -5.54 1.10
C PHE A 194 23.12 -7.03 0.74
N PRO A 195 23.90 -7.84 1.48
CA PRO A 195 23.92 -9.29 1.30
C PRO A 195 22.50 -9.86 1.43
N SER A 196 22.03 -10.61 0.43
CA SER A 196 20.62 -10.99 0.33
C SER A 196 20.40 -12.39 -0.23
N GLU A 197 21.31 -13.34 0.00
CA GLU A 197 21.10 -14.72 -0.44
C GLU A 197 19.96 -15.35 0.36
N LYS A 198 19.86 -15.00 1.66
CA LYS A 198 18.80 -15.42 2.58
C LYS A 198 18.14 -14.21 3.23
N ILE A 199 16.85 -14.02 2.93
CA ILE A 199 16.07 -12.85 3.31
C ILE A 199 14.92 -13.26 4.24
N LEU A 200 14.73 -12.49 5.32
CA LEU A 200 13.55 -12.57 6.17
C LEU A 200 12.73 -11.28 6.08
N ASP A 201 11.42 -11.41 5.86
CA ASP A 201 10.45 -10.32 5.93
C ASP A 201 9.31 -10.69 6.88
N PHE A 202 9.29 -10.07 8.05
CA PHE A 202 8.32 -10.38 9.09
C PHE A 202 6.92 -9.78 8.87
N SER A 203 6.73 -8.98 7.82
CA SER A 203 5.43 -8.40 7.46
C SER A 203 5.30 -8.34 5.93
N SER A 204 5.10 -9.51 5.32
CA SER A 204 5.21 -9.68 3.86
C SER A 204 4.11 -9.02 3.03
N GLY A 205 2.95 -8.69 3.62
CA GLY A 205 1.92 -7.89 2.96
C GLY A 205 1.53 -8.47 1.59
N TRP A 206 1.43 -7.67 0.54
CA TRP A 206 1.03 -8.17 -0.78
C TRP A 206 2.16 -8.80 -1.59
N GLY A 207 3.23 -9.26 -0.96
CA GLY A 207 4.29 -10.01 -1.64
C GLY A 207 5.17 -9.18 -2.57
N ASP A 208 5.13 -7.85 -2.48
CA ASP A 208 5.97 -6.95 -3.28
C ASP A 208 7.48 -7.17 -3.03
N ARG A 209 7.86 -7.43 -1.77
CA ARG A 209 9.23 -7.80 -1.38
C ARG A 209 9.56 -9.26 -1.71
N LEU A 210 8.57 -10.14 -1.66
CA LEU A 210 8.68 -11.55 -2.04
C LEU A 210 8.99 -11.69 -3.53
N VAL A 211 8.21 -11.06 -4.42
CA VAL A 211 8.41 -11.16 -5.88
C VAL A 211 9.76 -10.56 -6.30
N ALA A 212 10.23 -9.52 -5.59
CA ALA A 212 11.52 -8.89 -5.82
C ALA A 212 12.72 -9.76 -5.38
N SER A 213 12.51 -10.78 -4.55
CA SER A 213 13.61 -11.60 -4.02
C SER A 213 14.20 -12.56 -5.05
N GLY A 214 13.49 -12.82 -6.16
CA GLY A 214 14.02 -13.61 -7.29
C GLY A 214 14.55 -14.97 -6.83
N ASN A 215 15.85 -15.20 -6.99
CA ASN A 215 16.49 -16.47 -6.64
C ASN A 215 16.92 -16.60 -5.16
N SER A 216 16.82 -15.53 -4.36
CA SER A 216 17.15 -15.58 -2.94
C SER A 216 16.24 -16.54 -2.19
N GLU A 217 16.77 -17.24 -1.19
CA GLU A 217 15.94 -17.88 -0.18
C GLU A 217 15.18 -16.77 0.56
N TYR A 218 13.85 -16.87 0.61
CA TYR A 218 13.01 -15.84 1.21
C TYR A 218 12.01 -16.47 2.16
N TRP A 219 12.04 -16.00 3.40
CA TRP A 219 11.06 -16.34 4.42
C TRP A 219 10.19 -15.12 4.70
N GLY A 220 8.91 -15.25 4.39
CA GLY A 220 7.92 -14.22 4.64
C GLY A 220 6.95 -14.62 5.73
N VAL A 221 6.53 -13.65 6.55
CA VAL A 221 5.51 -13.85 7.57
C VAL A 221 4.37 -12.87 7.37
N ASP A 222 3.13 -13.37 7.42
CA ASP A 222 1.95 -12.51 7.47
C ASP A 222 0.80 -13.25 8.18
N PRO A 223 0.14 -12.66 9.19
CA PRO A 223 -0.96 -13.31 9.90
C PRO A 223 -2.29 -13.34 9.12
N ASN A 224 -2.41 -12.64 7.98
CA ASN A 224 -3.65 -12.59 7.20
C ASN A 224 -3.81 -13.87 6.37
N THR A 225 -4.70 -14.76 6.82
CA THR A 225 -4.93 -16.07 6.19
C THR A 225 -5.31 -15.97 4.70
N LYS A 226 -5.94 -14.87 4.28
CA LYS A 226 -6.36 -14.67 2.88
C LYS A 226 -5.18 -14.46 1.92
N LEU A 227 -4.00 -14.07 2.40
CA LEU A 227 -2.83 -13.82 1.53
C LEU A 227 -2.10 -15.11 1.16
N HIS A 228 -2.19 -16.16 1.99
CA HIS A 228 -1.39 -17.38 1.83
C HIS A 228 -1.71 -18.21 0.59
N PRO A 229 -2.99 -18.40 0.20
CA PRO A 229 -3.31 -19.00 -1.09
C PRO A 229 -2.71 -18.19 -2.25
N LEU A 230 -2.76 -16.86 -2.17
CA LEU A 230 -2.26 -15.97 -3.22
C LEU A 230 -0.72 -15.96 -3.30
N TYR A 231 -0.02 -16.08 -2.17
CA TYR A 231 1.43 -16.28 -2.20
C TYR A 231 1.80 -17.57 -2.94
N LYS A 232 1.10 -18.68 -2.67
CA LYS A 232 1.34 -19.95 -3.35
C LYS A 232 1.11 -19.85 -4.85
N GLU A 233 0.05 -19.16 -5.26
CA GLU A 233 -0.23 -18.87 -6.68
C GLU A 233 0.87 -18.04 -7.32
N MET A 234 1.29 -16.94 -6.67
CA MET A 234 2.35 -16.05 -7.19
C MET A 234 3.71 -16.76 -7.30
N ILE A 235 4.10 -17.52 -6.26
CA ILE A 235 5.34 -18.30 -6.21
C ILE A 235 5.36 -19.30 -7.37
N LYS A 236 4.26 -20.04 -7.56
CA LYS A 236 4.13 -21.00 -8.66
C LYS A 236 4.14 -20.33 -10.03
N PHE A 237 3.41 -19.23 -10.19
CA PHE A 237 3.25 -18.54 -11.46
C PHE A 237 4.57 -17.96 -11.99
N HIS A 238 5.38 -17.38 -11.10
CA HIS A 238 6.69 -16.81 -11.43
C HIS A 238 7.84 -17.80 -11.28
N SER A 239 7.54 -19.08 -10.99
CA SER A 239 8.55 -20.14 -10.77
C SER A 239 9.60 -19.77 -9.73
N LEU A 240 9.17 -19.15 -8.63
CA LEU A 240 10.07 -18.76 -7.54
C LEU A 240 10.41 -19.99 -6.68
N GLU A 241 11.69 -20.26 -6.50
CA GLU A 241 12.19 -21.36 -5.65
C GLU A 241 12.59 -20.87 -4.25
N ASN A 242 12.71 -21.76 -3.26
CA ASN A 242 13.18 -21.43 -1.91
C ASN A 242 12.38 -20.32 -1.21
N LYS A 243 11.05 -20.39 -1.30
CA LYS A 243 10.11 -19.43 -0.69
C LYS A 243 9.30 -20.11 0.41
N GLU A 244 9.43 -19.61 1.64
CA GLU A 244 8.67 -20.07 2.79
C GLU A 244 7.75 -18.95 3.28
N MET A 245 6.46 -19.25 3.47
CA MET A 245 5.46 -18.25 3.87
C MET A 245 4.70 -18.74 5.10
N LEU A 246 4.97 -18.12 6.25
CA LEU A 246 4.38 -18.52 7.53
C LEU A 246 3.12 -17.71 7.85
N CYS A 247 2.01 -18.43 8.09
CA CYS A 247 0.69 -17.86 8.38
C CYS A 247 0.46 -17.69 9.89
N LEU A 248 1.27 -16.86 10.54
CA LEU A 248 1.24 -16.62 11.97
C LEU A 248 1.58 -15.15 12.27
N PRO A 249 1.19 -14.61 13.44
CA PRO A 249 1.83 -13.41 13.97
C PRO A 249 3.34 -13.62 14.06
N PHE A 250 4.16 -12.62 13.72
CA PHE A 250 5.61 -12.80 13.64
C PHE A 250 6.24 -13.25 14.96
N GLU A 251 5.74 -12.75 16.08
CA GLU A 251 6.23 -13.13 17.40
C GLU A 251 6.09 -14.63 17.64
N ASP A 252 5.01 -15.22 17.13
CA ASP A 252 4.71 -16.64 17.27
C ASP A 252 5.41 -17.46 16.17
N ALA A 253 5.46 -16.93 14.94
CA ALA A 253 6.18 -17.54 13.81
C ALA A 253 7.68 -17.71 14.09
N SER A 254 8.24 -16.84 14.93
CA SER A 254 9.67 -16.81 15.25
C SER A 254 10.21 -18.09 15.85
N GLU A 255 9.37 -18.94 16.44
CA GLU A 255 9.75 -20.25 16.97
C GLU A 255 10.11 -21.25 15.87
N PHE A 256 9.58 -21.06 14.66
CA PHE A 256 9.83 -21.92 13.49
C PHE A 256 10.92 -21.37 12.56
N ILE A 257 11.43 -20.18 12.85
CA ILE A 257 12.43 -19.50 12.03
C ILE A 257 13.83 -19.77 12.61
N PRO A 258 14.80 -20.25 11.82
CA PRO A 258 16.12 -20.57 12.33
C PRO A 258 16.90 -19.32 12.79
N ASP A 259 17.64 -19.47 13.88
CA ASP A 259 18.57 -18.44 14.38
C ASP A 259 19.85 -18.37 13.53
N ASN A 260 20.47 -17.20 13.46
CA ASN A 260 21.73 -16.93 12.74
C ASN A 260 21.77 -17.43 11.29
N HIS A 261 20.63 -17.44 10.59
CA HIS A 261 20.53 -18.00 9.24
C HIS A 261 20.51 -16.93 8.15
N PHE A 262 19.88 -15.78 8.41
CA PHE A 262 19.59 -14.78 7.38
C PHE A 262 20.72 -13.77 7.22
N ASP A 263 20.94 -13.34 5.98
CA ASP A 263 21.87 -12.26 5.64
C ASP A 263 21.23 -10.90 5.84
N LEU A 264 19.93 -10.82 5.51
CA LEU A 264 19.14 -9.62 5.52
C LEU A 264 17.76 -9.87 6.10
N VAL A 265 17.37 -9.05 7.06
CA VAL A 265 15.97 -8.80 7.36
C VAL A 265 15.57 -7.54 6.60
N PHE A 266 14.60 -7.61 5.70
CA PHE A 266 14.05 -6.41 5.06
C PHE A 266 12.53 -6.42 5.12
N THR A 267 11.97 -5.39 5.74
CA THR A 267 10.56 -5.38 6.09
C THR A 267 9.96 -3.98 6.13
N SER A 268 8.64 -3.91 6.02
CA SER A 268 7.86 -2.67 6.10
C SER A 268 6.65 -2.93 7.02
N PRO A 269 6.82 -2.80 8.35
CA PRO A 269 5.78 -3.14 9.32
C PRO A 269 4.50 -2.32 9.10
N PRO A 270 3.32 -2.87 9.42
CA PRO A 270 2.07 -2.12 9.32
C PRO A 270 2.07 -0.94 10.29
N TYR A 271 1.53 0.21 9.89
CA TYR A 271 1.36 1.34 10.79
C TYR A 271 0.18 1.10 11.73
N PHE A 272 0.36 1.29 13.05
CA PHE A 272 -0.66 0.98 14.06
C PHE A 272 -2.02 1.60 13.73
N ARG A 273 -3.01 0.73 13.44
CA ARG A 273 -4.40 1.07 13.12
C ARG A 273 -4.63 1.98 11.91
N VAL A 274 -3.58 2.40 11.19
CA VAL A 274 -3.73 3.24 10.00
C VAL A 274 -4.44 2.47 8.90
N GLU A 275 -4.00 1.24 8.66
CA GLU A 275 -4.59 0.29 7.71
C GLU A 275 -5.09 -0.94 8.45
N LYS A 276 -6.29 -1.40 8.09
CA LYS A 276 -6.95 -2.56 8.70
C LYS A 276 -6.96 -3.70 7.69
N TYR A 277 -5.81 -4.34 7.52
CA TYR A 277 -5.57 -5.38 6.50
C TYR A 277 -6.53 -6.58 6.61
N SER A 278 -6.82 -7.03 7.83
CA SER A 278 -7.93 -7.94 8.11
C SER A 278 -8.49 -7.66 9.51
N LYS A 279 -9.57 -8.36 9.89
CA LYS A 279 -10.17 -8.28 11.24
C LYS A 279 -9.82 -9.49 12.12
N GLU A 280 -8.88 -10.32 11.68
CA GLU A 280 -8.43 -11.48 12.42
C GLU A 280 -7.69 -11.04 13.70
N GLU A 281 -7.87 -11.78 14.80
CA GLU A 281 -7.25 -11.45 16.08
C GLU A 281 -5.73 -11.56 16.06
N THR A 282 -5.18 -12.29 15.08
CA THR A 282 -3.76 -12.45 14.80
C THR A 282 -3.09 -11.19 14.24
N GLN A 283 -3.87 -10.19 13.77
CA GLN A 283 -3.33 -8.92 13.29
C GLN A 283 -2.73 -8.11 14.44
N SER A 284 -1.55 -7.52 14.25
CA SER A 284 -0.82 -6.83 15.33
C SER A 284 -1.65 -5.72 16.00
N TYR A 285 -2.45 -4.97 15.24
CA TYR A 285 -3.32 -3.91 15.77
C TYR A 285 -4.57 -4.42 16.53
N MET A 286 -4.94 -5.69 16.31
CA MET A 286 -6.02 -6.39 17.02
C MET A 286 -5.50 -7.03 18.31
N ARG A 287 -4.30 -7.64 18.24
CA ARG A 287 -3.58 -8.26 19.36
C ARG A 287 -3.13 -7.23 20.39
N TYR A 288 -2.55 -6.12 19.95
CA TYR A 288 -2.10 -5.02 20.80
C TYR A 288 -2.96 -3.79 20.54
N ARG A 289 -3.86 -3.46 21.47
CA ARG A 289 -4.93 -2.49 21.21
C ARG A 289 -4.55 -1.05 21.50
N LYS A 290 -3.41 -0.83 22.17
CA LYS A 290 -2.84 0.47 22.50
C LYS A 290 -1.53 0.67 21.75
N ILE A 291 -1.22 1.92 21.40
CA ILE A 291 0.00 2.24 20.66
C ILE A 291 1.26 1.80 21.42
N ASP A 292 1.36 2.08 22.72
CA ASP A 292 2.53 1.71 23.52
C ASP A 292 2.72 0.19 23.57
N GLU A 293 1.62 -0.55 23.77
CA GLU A 293 1.64 -2.02 23.72
C GLU A 293 2.06 -2.53 22.33
N TRP A 294 1.61 -1.89 21.26
CA TRP A 294 1.97 -2.26 19.90
C TRP A 294 3.46 -1.97 19.62
N VAL A 295 3.98 -0.83 20.07
CA VAL A 295 5.40 -0.50 19.96
C VAL A 295 6.23 -1.52 20.72
N GLU A 296 5.93 -1.75 22.00
CA GLU A 296 6.73 -2.64 22.85
C GLU A 296 6.62 -4.11 22.43
N LYS A 297 5.39 -4.62 22.24
CA LYS A 297 5.13 -6.06 22.11
C LYS A 297 5.15 -6.55 20.66
N PHE A 298 4.93 -5.68 19.68
CA PHE A 298 5.10 -6.02 18.27
C PHE A 298 6.40 -5.42 17.72
N LEU A 299 6.54 -4.10 17.60
CA LEU A 299 7.65 -3.50 16.85
C LEU A 299 9.02 -3.80 17.49
N LEU A 300 9.23 -3.41 18.75
CA LEU A 300 10.51 -3.58 19.46
C LEU A 300 10.83 -5.07 19.68
N LYS A 301 9.81 -5.87 20.05
CA LYS A 301 9.95 -7.32 20.16
C LYS A 301 10.38 -7.97 18.84
N SER A 302 9.82 -7.53 17.72
CA SER A 302 10.21 -8.02 16.38
C SER A 302 11.67 -7.70 16.08
N ILE A 303 12.14 -6.48 16.39
CA ILE A 303 13.57 -6.12 16.23
C ILE A 303 14.47 -7.03 17.08
N SER A 304 14.08 -7.33 18.32
CA SER A 304 14.82 -8.28 19.16
C SER A 304 14.90 -9.66 18.54
N ILE A 305 13.78 -10.18 18.03
CA ILE A 305 13.76 -11.47 17.33
C ILE A 305 14.67 -11.42 16.10
N CYS A 306 14.57 -10.38 15.28
CA CYS A 306 15.38 -10.23 14.07
C CYS A 306 16.89 -10.23 14.34
N LYS A 307 17.33 -9.66 15.47
CA LYS A 307 18.74 -9.75 15.90
C LYS A 307 19.19 -11.21 16.06
N ASP A 308 18.34 -12.08 16.58
CA ASP A 308 18.71 -13.49 16.81
C ASP A 308 18.65 -14.30 15.50
N LYS A 309 17.75 -13.92 14.56
CA LYS A 309 17.59 -14.59 13.26
C LYS A 309 18.69 -14.23 12.25
N VAL A 310 19.16 -12.98 12.27
CA VAL A 310 20.22 -12.53 11.35
C VAL A 310 21.60 -13.06 11.78
N LYS A 311 22.45 -13.46 10.83
CA LYS A 311 23.82 -13.90 11.12
C LYS A 311 24.73 -12.74 11.53
N SER A 312 25.88 -13.04 12.12
CA SER A 312 26.93 -12.03 12.36
C SER A 312 27.37 -11.40 11.04
N GLY A 313 27.49 -10.07 11.01
CA GLY A 313 27.71 -9.29 9.79
C GLY A 313 26.47 -9.05 8.93
N GLY A 314 25.31 -9.64 9.27
CA GLY A 314 24.06 -9.43 8.56
C GLY A 314 23.36 -8.11 8.91
N VAL A 315 22.36 -7.78 8.11
CA VAL A 315 21.68 -6.47 8.11
C VAL A 315 20.22 -6.60 8.48
N ILE A 316 19.70 -5.64 9.25
CA ILE A 316 18.26 -5.45 9.49
C ILE A 316 17.89 -4.08 8.91
N ALA A 317 17.06 -4.09 7.87
CA ALA A 317 16.54 -2.92 7.19
C ALA A 317 15.02 -2.81 7.41
N VAL A 318 14.57 -1.70 8.01
CA VAL A 318 13.16 -1.51 8.37
C VAL A 318 12.62 -0.24 7.72
N ASN A 319 11.65 -0.36 6.81
CA ASN A 319 10.95 0.79 6.27
C ASN A 319 9.74 1.12 7.15
N ILE A 320 9.88 2.14 7.98
CA ILE A 320 8.80 2.67 8.81
C ILE A 320 9.07 4.14 9.13
N SER A 321 8.04 4.97 9.07
CA SER A 321 8.09 6.37 9.49
C SER A 321 7.30 6.57 10.79
N ASP A 322 7.56 7.68 11.48
CA ASP A 322 6.55 8.21 12.40
C ASP A 322 5.26 8.52 11.63
N PHE A 323 4.13 8.58 12.33
CA PHE A 323 2.83 8.74 11.66
C PHE A 323 1.79 9.41 12.53
N TYR A 324 0.89 10.16 11.88
CA TYR A 324 -0.24 10.78 12.53
C TYR A 324 -1.44 9.83 12.52
N ALA A 325 -1.89 9.43 13.70
CA ALA A 325 -3.07 8.61 13.90
C ALA A 325 -3.70 8.91 15.26
N LEU A 326 -5.01 8.70 15.39
CA LEU A 326 -5.74 8.94 16.65
C LEU A 326 -5.51 10.36 17.21
N HIS A 327 -5.47 11.36 16.32
CA HIS A 327 -5.26 12.77 16.64
C HIS A 327 -3.92 13.12 17.29
N THR A 328 -2.91 12.25 17.15
CA THR A 328 -1.56 12.51 17.65
C THR A 328 -0.49 12.03 16.66
N VAL A 329 0.72 12.58 16.78
CA VAL A 329 1.91 12.06 16.09
C VAL A 329 2.48 10.93 16.95
N ASN A 330 2.47 9.71 16.42
CA ASN A 330 3.02 8.53 17.06
C ASN A 330 4.50 8.42 16.66
N LYS A 331 5.39 8.70 17.61
CA LYS A 331 6.85 8.65 17.43
C LYS A 331 7.36 7.25 17.73
N VAL A 332 7.65 6.46 16.70
CA VAL A 332 8.05 5.05 16.82
C VAL A 332 9.49 4.81 16.37
N CYS A 333 10.04 5.69 15.53
CA CYS A 333 11.35 5.48 14.92
C CYS A 333 12.51 5.62 15.90
N ASP A 334 12.61 6.75 16.62
CA ASP A 334 13.70 6.94 17.60
C ASP A 334 13.63 5.91 18.76
N PRO A 335 12.46 5.54 19.32
CA PRO A 335 12.35 4.40 20.23
C PRO A 335 12.87 3.09 19.64
N MET A 336 12.56 2.79 18.37
CA MET A 336 13.06 1.60 17.68
C MET A 336 14.58 1.63 17.53
N VAL A 337 15.17 2.76 17.14
CA VAL A 337 16.63 2.90 17.01
C VAL A 337 17.31 2.72 18.37
N ARG A 338 16.82 3.39 19.42
CA ARG A 338 17.36 3.24 20.78
C ARG A 338 17.28 1.81 21.27
N HIS A 339 16.16 1.12 21.03
CA HIS A 339 16.00 -0.28 21.39
C HIS A 339 16.99 -1.17 20.65
N ALA A 340 17.10 -1.04 19.32
CA ALA A 340 18.04 -1.80 18.50
C ALA A 340 19.49 -1.66 19.00
N VAL A 341 19.91 -0.42 19.31
CA VAL A 341 21.23 -0.14 19.89
C VAL A 341 21.37 -0.76 21.28
N SER A 342 20.36 -0.65 22.13
CA SER A 342 20.40 -1.20 23.50
C SER A 342 20.56 -2.72 23.54
N ILE A 343 20.05 -3.42 22.52
CA ILE A 343 20.21 -4.87 22.39
C ILE A 343 21.47 -5.26 21.62
N GLY A 344 22.37 -4.32 21.31
CA GLY A 344 23.69 -4.59 20.72
C GLY A 344 23.76 -4.60 19.20
N LEU A 345 22.74 -4.08 18.49
CA LEU A 345 22.86 -3.81 17.06
C LEU A 345 23.59 -2.48 16.83
N LYS A 346 24.41 -2.40 15.79
CA LYS A 346 25.02 -1.14 15.35
C LYS A 346 24.08 -0.42 14.38
N TYR A 347 23.64 0.78 14.73
CA TYR A 347 22.94 1.65 13.79
C TYR A 347 23.89 2.15 12.70
N ASP A 348 23.47 2.04 11.43
CA ASP A 348 24.25 2.44 10.25
C ASP A 348 23.55 3.55 9.42
N GLY A 349 22.71 4.34 10.10
CA GLY A 349 21.92 5.41 9.51
C GLY A 349 20.61 4.94 8.87
N ALA A 350 19.81 5.90 8.41
CA ALA A 350 18.63 5.62 7.59
C ALA A 350 18.80 6.18 6.17
N ILE A 351 18.33 5.43 5.18
CA ILE A 351 18.36 5.83 3.76
C ILE A 351 16.94 6.24 3.34
N GLY A 352 16.81 7.09 2.33
CA GLY A 352 15.49 7.53 1.86
C GLY A 352 14.86 6.53 0.89
N MET A 353 13.58 6.22 1.04
CA MET A 353 12.73 5.70 -0.04
C MET A 353 11.90 6.86 -0.58
N GLN A 354 12.14 7.28 -1.82
CA GLN A 354 11.44 8.42 -2.42
C GLN A 354 9.93 8.25 -2.34
N MET A 355 9.22 9.32 -1.98
CA MET A 355 7.77 9.37 -1.92
C MET A 355 7.23 10.42 -2.88
N LYS A 356 6.05 10.17 -3.46
CA LYS A 356 5.37 11.18 -4.30
C LYS A 356 4.93 12.35 -3.41
N LYS A 357 5.32 13.58 -3.75
CA LYS A 357 4.75 14.78 -3.12
C LYS A 357 3.27 14.89 -3.52
N ARG A 358 2.40 15.21 -2.56
CA ARG A 358 0.99 15.47 -2.88
C ARG A 358 0.88 16.77 -3.68
N PRO A 359 0.01 16.85 -4.70
CA PRO A 359 -0.30 18.11 -5.37
C PRO A 359 -0.71 19.15 -4.33
N ASN A 360 -0.19 20.37 -4.43
CA ASN A 360 -0.44 21.50 -3.52
C ASN A 360 0.04 21.30 -2.06
N SER A 361 0.96 20.36 -1.79
CA SER A 361 1.62 20.35 -0.48
C SER A 361 2.65 21.48 -0.39
N ASN A 362 2.44 22.44 0.51
CA ASN A 362 3.33 23.58 0.80
C ASN A 362 4.60 23.17 1.56
N ALA A 363 5.05 21.91 1.43
CA ALA A 363 6.26 21.43 2.09
C ALA A 363 7.49 22.01 1.36
N SER A 364 7.89 23.20 1.81
CA SER A 364 9.06 23.97 1.39
C SER A 364 10.32 23.42 2.05
N SER A 365 10.68 22.18 1.71
CA SER A 365 11.97 21.61 2.10
C SER A 365 12.79 21.30 0.85
N ASP A 366 14.04 21.77 0.90
CA ASP A 366 15.06 21.44 -0.09
C ASP A 366 15.33 19.93 -0.06
N GLY A 367 15.42 19.32 -1.24
CA GLY A 367 15.65 17.89 -1.41
C GLY A 367 14.40 17.06 -1.74
N VAL A 368 14.60 15.74 -1.77
CA VAL A 368 13.58 14.76 -2.16
C VAL A 368 12.76 14.34 -0.94
N PHE A 369 11.43 14.35 -1.06
CA PHE A 369 10.57 13.79 -0.01
C PHE A 369 10.71 12.26 0.00
N ALA A 370 11.01 11.69 1.16
CA ALA A 370 11.21 10.24 1.31
C ALA A 370 10.75 9.73 2.68
N GLU A 371 10.45 8.43 2.75
CA GLU A 371 10.29 7.69 4.00
C GLU A 371 11.60 6.98 4.36
N PRO A 372 11.98 6.93 5.65
CA PRO A 372 13.23 6.30 6.06
C PRO A 372 13.17 4.76 5.94
N ILE A 373 14.31 4.18 5.54
CA ILE A 373 14.64 2.77 5.74
C ILE A 373 15.80 2.74 6.73
N TRP A 374 15.53 2.29 7.95
CA TRP A 374 16.46 2.25 9.07
C TRP A 374 17.38 1.04 8.94
N ILE A 375 18.70 1.24 8.96
CA ILE A 375 19.69 0.19 8.75
C ILE A 375 20.42 -0.12 10.05
N PHE A 376 20.39 -1.39 10.45
CA PHE A 376 21.12 -1.92 11.60
C PHE A 376 22.01 -3.08 11.17
N LYS A 377 23.18 -3.21 11.79
CA LYS A 377 24.15 -4.29 11.54
C LYS A 377 24.36 -5.10 12.81
N LYS A 378 24.36 -6.43 12.67
CA LYS A 378 24.80 -7.33 13.74
C LYS A 378 26.32 -7.49 13.66
N ALA A 379 26.99 -7.26 14.80
CA ALA A 379 28.44 -7.39 14.90
C ALA A 379 28.92 -8.84 14.78
#